data_AF-A0A160T3I7-F1
#
_entry.id   AF-A0A160T3I7-F1
#
_cell.length_a   1.000
_cell.length_b   1.000
_cell.length_c   1.000
_cell.angle_alpha   90.00
_cell.angle_beta   90.00
_cell.angle_gamma   90.00
#
_symmetry.space_group_name_H-M   'P 1'
#
loop_
_entity.id
_entity.type
_entity.pdbx_description
1 polymer ?
#
loop_
_entity_poly.entity_id
_entity_poly.type
_entity_poly.pdbx_seq_one_letter_code
_entity_poly.pdbx_strand_id
1 'polypeptide(L)'
;MNKRQLQIQRSLGALGIERLTNFINAEPVRESDVLAVRLLRDALDRGEDLEAELLGSTELSDFLDDSGYTFKVTRRSANRFRIALGYQAGPLAGDGGEWEVTFDDEGRVVNVDGEIRWLS
;
A
#
# COMPACT_ATOMS: atom_id res chain seq x y z
N MET A 1 14.17 5.48 -12.55
CA MET A 1 13.52 4.83 -11.40
C MET A 1 14.16 5.35 -10.12
N ASN A 2 13.40 6.06 -9.29
CA ASN A 2 13.93 6.68 -8.08
C ASN A 2 13.96 5.71 -6.87
N LYS A 3 14.54 6.14 -5.75
CA LYS A 3 14.69 5.30 -4.54
C LYS A 3 13.34 4.78 -4.03
N ARG A 4 12.29 5.60 -4.12
CA ARG A 4 10.92 5.24 -3.72
C ARG A 4 10.38 4.10 -4.58
N GLN A 5 10.40 4.26 -5.91
CA GLN A 5 9.94 3.22 -6.84
C GLN A 5 10.69 1.89 -6.62
N LEU A 6 12.00 1.94 -6.38
CA LEU A 6 12.80 0.76 -6.05
C LEU A 6 12.33 0.07 -4.76
N GLN A 7 11.97 0.84 -3.73
CA GLN A 7 11.43 0.33 -2.47
C GLN A 7 10.03 -0.29 -2.64
N ILE A 8 9.18 0.33 -3.47
CA ILE A 8 7.85 -0.18 -3.81
C ILE A 8 7.99 -1.54 -4.51
N GLN A 9 8.82 -1.63 -5.55
CA GLN A 9 9.05 -2.89 -6.27
C GLN A 9 9.58 -4.01 -5.37
N ARG A 10 10.53 -3.70 -4.47
CA ARG A 10 11.01 -4.69 -3.49
C ARG A 10 9.90 -5.17 -2.57
N SER A 11 9.02 -4.28 -2.16
CA SER A 11 7.90 -4.59 -1.27
C SER A 11 6.83 -5.42 -1.99
N LEU A 12 6.54 -5.10 -3.25
CA LEU A 12 5.68 -5.90 -4.13
C LEU A 12 6.27 -7.28 -4.38
N GLY A 13 7.57 -7.39 -4.66
CA GLY A 13 8.25 -8.68 -4.82
C GLY A 13 8.22 -9.54 -3.55
N ALA A 14 8.19 -8.92 -2.36
CA ALA A 14 8.12 -9.63 -1.09
C ALA A 14 6.69 -10.09 -0.72
N LEU A 15 5.67 -9.28 -1.06
CA LEU A 15 4.28 -9.57 -0.72
C LEU A 15 3.54 -10.35 -1.81
N GLY A 16 3.75 -9.97 -3.07
CA GLY A 16 2.94 -10.37 -4.22
C GLY A 16 1.75 -9.43 -4.44
N ILE A 17 1.44 -9.15 -5.71
CA ILE A 17 0.34 -8.23 -6.09
C ILE A 17 -1.03 -8.75 -5.63
N GLU A 18 -1.28 -10.06 -5.74
CA GLU A 18 -2.55 -10.67 -5.32
C GLU A 18 -2.81 -10.49 -3.82
N ARG A 19 -1.78 -10.66 -2.99
CA ARG A 19 -1.88 -10.44 -1.53
C ARG A 19 -2.06 -8.98 -1.18
N LEU A 20 -1.45 -8.07 -1.94
CA LEU A 20 -1.72 -6.64 -1.79
C LEU A 20 -3.20 -6.34 -2.09
N THR A 21 -3.72 -6.83 -3.22
CA THR A 21 -5.14 -6.66 -3.60
C THR A 21 -6.06 -7.21 -2.51
N ASN A 22 -5.78 -8.42 -2.03
CA ASN A 22 -6.57 -9.02 -0.96
C ASN A 22 -6.50 -8.22 0.35
N PHE A 23 -5.34 -7.64 0.68
CA PHE A 23 -5.21 -6.72 1.81
C PHE A 23 -6.06 -5.46 1.63
N ILE A 24 -5.96 -4.76 0.49
CA ILE A 24 -6.74 -3.54 0.23
C ILE A 24 -8.25 -3.82 0.28
N ASN A 25 -8.69 -5.00 -0.16
CA ASN A 25 -10.10 -5.41 -0.11
C ASN A 25 -10.57 -5.89 1.27
N ALA A 26 -9.69 -6.51 2.05
CA ALA A 26 -10.03 -7.08 3.35
C ALA A 26 -9.84 -6.11 4.51
N GLU A 27 -9.07 -5.04 4.32
CA GLU A 27 -8.94 -3.96 5.28
C GLU A 27 -10.36 -3.53 5.72
N PRO A 28 -10.68 -3.69 7.01
CA PRO A 28 -12.05 -3.55 7.46
C PRO A 28 -12.50 -2.11 7.28
N VAL A 29 -13.55 -1.92 6.48
CA VAL A 29 -14.32 -0.67 6.25
C VAL A 29 -14.83 -0.02 7.56
N ARG A 30 -14.53 -0.61 8.72
CA ARG A 30 -14.82 -0.09 10.05
C ARG A 30 -13.66 0.81 10.47
N GLU A 31 -13.79 2.09 10.08
CA GLU A 31 -13.13 3.27 10.67
C GLU A 31 -11.80 3.77 10.06
N SER A 32 -11.10 3.08 9.15
CA SER A 32 -9.85 3.63 8.59
C SER A 32 -10.07 4.58 7.39
N ASP A 33 -10.09 5.89 7.69
CA ASP A 33 -10.07 7.00 6.71
C ASP A 33 -8.68 7.17 6.04
N VAL A 34 -7.87 6.10 5.95
CA VAL A 34 -6.52 6.21 5.37
C VAL A 34 -6.67 6.41 3.86
N LEU A 35 -6.43 7.64 3.42
CA LEU A 35 -6.43 8.12 2.05
C LEU A 35 -5.65 7.19 1.14
N ALA A 36 -4.47 6.72 1.56
CA ALA A 36 -3.64 5.83 0.74
C ALA A 36 -4.37 4.51 0.40
N VAL A 37 -5.05 3.90 1.37
CA VAL A 37 -5.83 2.67 1.14
C VAL A 37 -7.05 2.99 0.28
N ARG A 38 -7.74 4.11 0.56
CA ARG A 38 -8.90 4.55 -0.22
C ARG A 38 -8.59 4.77 -1.69
N LEU A 39 -7.52 5.49 -1.99
CA LEU A 39 -7.12 5.78 -3.37
C LEU A 39 -6.78 4.48 -4.14
N LEU A 40 -6.10 3.51 -3.51
CA LEU A 40 -5.84 2.22 -4.14
C LEU A 40 -7.11 1.38 -4.31
N ARG A 41 -8.05 1.45 -3.36
CA ARG A 41 -9.36 0.79 -3.50
C ARG A 41 -10.16 1.39 -4.65
N ASP A 42 -10.21 2.73 -4.76
CA ASP A 42 -10.84 3.42 -5.87
C ASP A 42 -10.19 3.04 -7.23
N ALA A 43 -8.87 2.89 -7.27
CA ALA A 43 -8.14 2.42 -8.45
C ALA A 43 -8.55 0.99 -8.84
N LEU A 44 -8.63 0.08 -7.87
CA LEU A 44 -9.14 -1.29 -8.09
C LEU A 44 -10.58 -1.30 -8.62
N ASP A 45 -11.46 -0.48 -8.06
CA ASP A 45 -12.86 -0.37 -8.49
C ASP A 45 -12.98 0.15 -9.92
N ARG A 46 -12.02 0.97 -10.37
CA ARG A 46 -11.90 1.43 -11.77
C ARG A 46 -11.22 0.42 -12.70
N GLY A 47 -10.74 -0.71 -12.17
CA GLY A 47 -10.00 -1.73 -12.92
C GLY A 47 -8.57 -1.30 -13.30
N GLU A 48 -7.98 -0.37 -12.55
CA GLU A 48 -6.62 0.10 -12.76
C GLU A 48 -5.60 -0.89 -12.19
N ASP A 49 -4.38 -0.87 -12.76
CA ASP A 49 -3.29 -1.72 -12.31
C ASP A 49 -2.64 -1.14 -11.04
N LEU A 50 -2.72 -1.88 -9.94
CA LEU A 50 -2.19 -1.44 -8.63
C LEU A 50 -0.68 -1.23 -8.63
N GLU A 51 0.07 -2.00 -9.40
CA GLU A 51 1.53 -1.84 -9.47
C GLU A 51 1.88 -0.52 -10.16
N ALA A 52 1.25 -0.22 -11.29
CA ALA A 52 1.39 1.05 -12.00
C ALA A 52 0.95 2.24 -11.12
N GLU A 53 -0.16 2.11 -10.41
CA GLU A 53 -0.67 3.15 -9.51
C GLU A 53 0.30 3.44 -8.36
N LEU A 54 0.83 2.40 -7.70
CA LEU A 54 1.83 2.54 -6.64
C LEU A 54 3.13 3.20 -7.14
N LEU A 55 3.59 2.80 -8.33
CA LEU A 55 4.82 3.34 -8.91
C LEU A 55 4.65 4.81 -9.37
N GLY A 56 3.40 5.23 -9.58
CA GLY A 56 3.01 6.52 -10.09
C GLY A 56 3.19 6.60 -11.61
N SER A 57 2.20 7.18 -12.30
CA SER A 57 2.31 7.51 -13.73
C SER A 57 3.55 8.36 -13.99
N THR A 58 4.38 7.88 -14.92
CA THR A 58 5.66 8.47 -15.33
C THR A 58 5.53 9.83 -16.04
N GLU A 59 4.33 10.32 -16.35
CA GLU A 59 4.18 11.49 -17.22
C GLU A 59 4.29 12.85 -16.49
N LEU A 60 4.18 12.89 -15.16
CA LEU A 60 4.32 14.12 -14.35
C LEU A 60 5.36 13.99 -13.22
N SER A 61 5.97 12.81 -13.04
CA SER A 61 6.81 12.50 -11.86
C SER A 61 8.20 13.12 -11.88
N ASP A 62 8.67 13.64 -13.01
CA ASP A 62 10.05 14.10 -13.16
C ASP A 62 10.35 15.43 -12.42
N PHE A 63 9.31 16.15 -11.97
CA PHE A 63 9.46 17.45 -11.29
C PHE A 63 9.11 17.42 -9.79
N LEU A 64 8.51 16.34 -9.28
CA LEU A 64 8.10 16.21 -7.88
C LEU A 64 8.57 14.85 -7.35
N ASP A 65 9.87 14.75 -7.06
CA ASP A 65 10.53 13.50 -6.66
C ASP A 65 9.97 12.88 -5.35
N ASP A 66 9.21 13.65 -4.57
CA ASP A 66 8.68 13.27 -3.25
C ASP A 66 7.15 13.09 -3.19
N SER A 67 6.42 13.16 -4.33
CA SER A 67 4.95 13.00 -4.30
C SER A 67 4.45 11.64 -4.80
N GLY A 68 3.72 10.88 -3.99
CA GLY A 68 3.07 9.61 -4.34
C GLY A 68 3.02 8.59 -3.19
N TYR A 69 2.82 7.31 -3.51
CA TYR A 69 2.73 6.27 -2.49
C TYR A 69 4.08 5.98 -1.81
N THR A 70 4.02 5.72 -0.51
CA THR A 70 5.07 5.00 0.21
C THR A 70 4.55 3.61 0.54
N PHE A 71 5.31 2.57 0.19
CA PHE A 71 4.91 1.19 0.43
C PHE A 71 6.11 0.38 0.89
N LYS A 72 6.00 -0.22 2.06
CA LYS A 72 7.05 -1.04 2.67
C LYS A 72 6.45 -2.29 3.29
N VAL A 73 7.01 -3.44 2.93
CA VAL A 73 6.61 -4.73 3.47
C VAL A 73 7.78 -5.34 4.24
N THR A 74 7.48 -5.83 5.44
CA THR A 74 8.41 -6.63 6.24
C THR A 74 7.79 -7.99 6.51
N ARG A 75 8.38 -9.06 5.97
CA ARG A 75 7.94 -10.43 6.24
C ARG A 75 8.26 -10.79 7.69
N ARG A 76 7.26 -11.23 8.47
CA ARG A 76 7.41 -11.72 9.85
C ARG A 76 7.49 -13.24 9.91
N SER A 77 6.71 -13.91 9.07
CA SER A 77 6.73 -15.38 8.90
C SER A 77 6.33 -15.77 7.48
N ALA A 78 6.08 -17.05 7.23
CA ALA A 78 5.65 -17.52 5.91
C ALA A 78 4.44 -16.74 5.38
N ASN A 79 3.43 -16.55 6.23
CA ASN A 79 2.13 -15.97 5.89
C ASN A 79 1.78 -14.70 6.68
N ARG A 80 2.68 -14.20 7.55
CA ARG A 80 2.48 -12.96 8.32
C ARG A 80 3.42 -11.86 7.86
N PHE A 81 2.87 -10.68 7.60
CA PHE A 81 3.59 -9.52 7.07
C PHE A 81 3.22 -8.27 7.85
N ARG A 82 4.18 -7.37 8.05
CA ARG A 82 3.90 -5.99 8.42
C ARG A 82 3.89 -5.15 7.15
N ILE A 83 2.77 -4.49 6.89
CA ILE A 83 2.54 -3.63 5.73
C ILE A 83 2.49 -2.20 6.24
N ALA A 84 3.35 -1.34 5.70
CA ALA A 84 3.35 0.09 5.90
C ALA A 84 3.00 0.75 4.56
N LEU A 85 1.89 1.48 4.52
CA LEU A 85 1.37 2.09 3.29
C LEU A 85 0.92 3.52 3.60
N GLY A 86 1.35 4.48 2.79
CA GLY A 86 0.94 5.88 2.90
C GLY A 86 0.97 6.59 1.55
N TYR A 87 0.48 7.83 1.54
CA TYR A 87 0.46 8.69 0.36
C TYR A 87 1.01 10.07 0.72
N GLN A 88 1.93 10.56 -0.11
CA GLN A 88 2.56 11.86 0.05
C GLN A 88 2.14 12.74 -1.11
N ALA A 89 1.07 13.52 -1.01
CA ALA A 89 0.81 14.58 -1.99
C ALA A 89 0.00 15.73 -1.37
N GLY A 90 0.45 16.96 -1.63
CA GLY A 90 -0.26 18.17 -1.20
C GLY A 90 -0.34 18.33 0.33
N PRO A 91 -1.36 19.05 0.85
CA PRO A 91 -1.52 19.31 2.28
C PRO A 91 -1.91 18.08 3.12
N LEU A 92 -2.09 16.91 2.47
CA LEU A 92 -2.36 15.62 3.09
C LEU A 92 -1.13 14.70 2.99
N ALA A 93 0.06 15.26 2.81
CA ALA A 93 1.28 14.49 2.72
C ALA A 93 1.50 13.69 4.01
N GLY A 94 1.63 12.38 3.90
CA GLY A 94 1.80 11.50 5.05
C GLY A 94 0.50 11.22 5.77
N ASP A 95 -0.56 10.95 5.00
CA ASP A 95 -1.65 10.11 5.47
C ASP A 95 -1.32 8.65 5.11
N GLY A 96 -1.32 7.77 6.12
CA GLY A 96 -0.94 6.38 5.96
C GLY A 96 -1.06 5.60 7.25
N GLY A 97 -0.82 4.30 7.15
CA GLY A 97 -0.92 3.40 8.29
C GLY A 97 0.07 2.25 8.24
N GLU A 98 0.11 1.51 9.34
CA GLU A 98 0.76 0.21 9.41
C GLU A 98 -0.17 -0.86 9.96
N TRP A 99 -0.11 -2.02 9.34
CA TRP A 99 -0.92 -3.19 9.66
C TRP A 99 -0.03 -4.42 9.77
N GLU A 100 -0.37 -5.34 10.67
CA GLU A 100 0.10 -6.71 10.62
C GLU A 100 -0.97 -7.60 10.00
N VAL A 101 -0.67 -8.15 8.83
CA VAL A 101 -1.61 -8.93 8.03
C VAL A 101 -1.17 -10.38 7.98
N THR A 102 -2.11 -11.28 8.24
CA THR A 102 -1.93 -12.72 8.12
C THR A 102 -2.74 -13.23 6.94
N PHE A 103 -2.09 -13.97 6.06
CA PHE A 103 -2.71 -14.61 4.91
C PHE A 103 -2.88 -16.13 5.15
N ASP A 104 -3.78 -16.76 4.42
CA ASP A 104 -3.76 -18.22 4.22
C ASP A 104 -2.78 -18.61 3.10
N ASP A 105 -2.73 -19.90 2.80
CA ASP A 105 -1.82 -20.45 1.79
C ASP A 105 -2.24 -20.05 0.37
N GLU A 106 -3.52 -19.73 0.15
CA GLU A 106 -4.09 -19.17 -1.07
C GLU A 106 -3.92 -17.64 -1.17
N GLY A 107 -3.32 -17.00 -0.16
CA GLY A 107 -3.06 -15.56 -0.15
C GLY A 107 -4.27 -14.69 0.17
N ARG A 108 -5.34 -15.25 0.73
CA ARG A 108 -6.49 -14.50 1.26
C ARG A 108 -6.18 -14.03 2.66
N VAL A 109 -6.78 -12.91 3.06
CA VAL A 109 -6.55 -12.33 4.39
C VAL A 109 -7.36 -13.10 5.44
N VAL A 110 -6.66 -13.61 6.45
CA VAL A 110 -7.24 -14.29 7.62
C VAL A 110 -7.35 -13.33 8.80
N ASN A 111 -6.39 -12.42 8.95
CA ASN A 111 -6.41 -11.43 10.01
C ASN A 111 -5.71 -10.13 9.59
N VAL A 112 -6.22 -8.99 10.08
CA VAL A 112 -5.61 -7.66 9.97
C VAL A 112 -5.60 -7.06 11.37
N ASP A 113 -4.42 -6.97 11.98
CA ASP A 113 -4.22 -6.37 13.29
C ASP A 113 -3.48 -5.03 13.18
N GLY A 114 -3.93 -4.07 13.97
CA GLY A 114 -3.27 -2.78 14.15
C GLY A 114 -3.73 -1.71 13.16
N GLU A 115 -3.78 -0.48 13.67
CA GLU A 115 -3.89 0.73 12.86
C GLU A 115 -3.08 1.82 13.57
N ILE A 116 -1.82 2.00 13.16
CA ILE A 116 -1.04 3.17 13.59
C ILE A 116 -1.13 4.19 12.46
N ARG A 117 -2.05 5.15 12.57
CA ARG A 117 -2.11 6.27 11.62
C ARG A 117 -0.96 7.22 11.90
N TRP A 118 -0.25 7.63 10.86
CA TRP A 118 0.54 8.85 10.90
C TRP A 118 -0.18 9.93 10.11
N LEU A 119 -0.17 11.13 10.67
CA LEU A 119 -0.49 12.39 9.99
C LEU A 119 0.83 13.16 10.04
N SER A 120 1.56 13.29 8.92
CA SER A 120 2.77 14.12 8.88
C SER A 120 2.49 15.53 8.41
#